data_AF-V5SFL1-F1
#
_entry.id   AF-V5SFL1-F1
#
_cell.length_a   1.000
_cell.length_b   1.000
_cell.length_c   1.000
_cell.angle_alpha   90.00
_cell.angle_beta   90.00
_cell.angle_gamma   90.00
#
_symmetry.space_group_name_H-M   'P 1'
#
loop_
_entity.id
_entity.type
_entity.pdbx_description
1 polymer ?
#
loop_
_entity_poly.entity_id
_entity_poly.type
_entity_poly.pdbx_seq_one_letter_code
_entity_poly.pdbx_strand_id
1 'polypeptide(L)' 'MKTEELKFLTLDQLDGELVKLKKEQFNLRFQKASGQLENTSRVRQVRRDIARVLTVAGQKRAGSAPQSKTQSKTDA' A
#
# COMPACT_ATOMS: atom_id res chain seq x y z
N MET A 1 -1.32 -6.85 9.24
CA MET A 1 0.12 -6.61 9.53
C MET A 1 0.33 -5.78 10.79
N LYS A 2 1.43 -6.03 11.51
CA LYS A 2 1.90 -5.16 12.61
C LYS A 2 2.78 -4.04 12.04
N THR A 3 2.63 -2.84 12.57
CA THR A 3 3.36 -1.64 12.13
C THR A 3 4.86 -1.70 12.43
N GLU A 4 5.26 -2.45 13.45
CA GLU A 4 6.67 -2.60 13.86
C GLU A 4 7.48 -3.32 12.79
N GLU A 5 6.95 -4.43 12.26
CA GLU A 5 7.57 -5.21 11.18
C GLU A 5 7.84 -4.35 9.93
N LEU A 6 6.88 -3.47 9.57
CA LEU A 6 7.01 -2.59 8.41
C LEU A 6 8.13 -1.55 8.54
N LYS A 7 8.50 -1.16 9.77
CA LYS A 7 9.57 -0.16 9.98
C LYS A 7 10.96 -0.73 9.66
N PHE A 8 11.15 -2.04 9.80
CA PHE A 8 12.43 -2.70 9.53
C PHE A 8 12.65 -2.99 8.03
N LEU A 9 11.59 -2.95 7.22
CA LEU A 9 11.68 -3.17 5.78
C LEU A 9 12.33 -1.99 5.05
N THR A 10 13.00 -2.28 3.93
CA THR A 10 13.52 -1.25 3.01
C THR A 10 12.39 -0.64 2.18
N LEU A 11 12.65 0.49 1.52
CA LEU A 11 11.65 1.11 0.63
C LEU A 11 11.20 0.17 -0.49
N ASP A 12 12.13 -0.54 -1.13
CA ASP A 12 11.83 -1.49 -2.20
C ASP A 12 10.98 -2.67 -1.69
N GLN A 13 11.25 -3.16 -0.49
CA GLN A 13 10.45 -4.21 0.15
C GLN A 13 9.04 -3.72 0.47
N LEU A 14 8.89 -2.48 0.93
CA LEU A 14 7.59 -1.87 1.18
C LEU A 14 6.79 -1.68 -0.10
N ASP A 15 7.43 -1.25 -1.19
CA ASP A 15 6.78 -1.10 -2.49
C ASP A 15 6.40 -2.48 -3.08
N GLY A 16 7.23 -3.51 -2.91
CA GLY A 16 6.89 -4.89 -3.27
C GLY A 16 5.70 -5.44 -2.49
N GLU A 17 5.62 -5.17 -1.19
CA GLU A 17 4.50 -5.57 -0.34
C GLU A 17 3.22 -4.82 -0.69
N LEU A 18 3.33 -3.55 -1.04
CA LEU A 18 2.20 -2.74 -1.53
C LEU A 18 1.59 -3.34 -2.80
N VAL A 19 2.42 -3.82 -3.74
CA VAL A 19 1.94 -4.48 -4.97
C VAL A 19 1.18 -5.76 -4.64
N LYS A 20 1.69 -6.59 -3.73
CA LYS A 20 0.99 -7.82 -3.30
C LYS A 20 -0.37 -7.50 -2.67
N LEU A 21 -0.41 -6.55 -1.73
CA LEU A 21 -1.65 -6.15 -1.07
C LEU A 21 -2.68 -5.56 -2.05
N LYS A 22 -2.24 -4.81 -3.06
CA LYS A 22 -3.12 -4.31 -4.13
C LYS A 22 -3.68 -5.43 -5.00
N LYS A 23 -2.87 -6.44 -5.34
CA LYS A 23 -3.34 -7.62 -6.07
C LYS A 23 -4.37 -8.39 -5.25
N GLU A 24 -4.12 -8.58 -3.97
CA GLU A 24 -5.09 -9.20 -3.06
C GLU A 24 -6.38 -8.38 -2.97
N GLN A 25 -6.30 -7.05 -2.84
CA GLN A 25 -7.46 -6.17 -2.84
C GLN A 25 -8.28 -6.32 -4.13
N PHE A 26 -7.62 -6.40 -5.28
CA PHE A 26 -8.29 -6.61 -6.57
C PHE A 26 -9.04 -7.94 -6.59
N ASN A 27 -8.40 -9.03 -6.16
CA ASN A 27 -9.03 -10.34 -6.07
C ASN A 27 -10.24 -10.34 -5.12
N LEU A 28 -10.12 -9.68 -3.96
CA LEU A 28 -11.24 -9.55 -3.01
C LEU A 28 -12.40 -8.73 -3.58
N ARG A 29 -12.11 -7.70 -4.41
CA ARG A 29 -13.16 -6.95 -5.13
C ARG A 29 -13.85 -7.82 -6.17
N PHE A 30 -13.10 -8.65 -6.88
CA PHE A 30 -13.64 -9.60 -7.84
C PHE A 30 -14.54 -10.64 -7.15
N GLN A 31 -14.05 -11.26 -6.07
CA GLN A 31 -14.84 -12.20 -5.26
C GLN A 31 -16.10 -11.57 -4.68
N LYS A 32 -16.03 -10.30 -4.27
CA LYS A 32 -17.20 -9.55 -3.80
C LYS A 32 -18.24 -9.38 -4.91
N ALA A 33 -17.80 -9.06 -6.13
CA ALA A 33 -18.67 -8.88 -7.27
C ALA A 33 -19.28 -10.20 -7.77
N SER A 34 -18.55 -11.31 -7.66
CA SER A 34 -19.05 -12.66 -8.01
C SER A 34 -19.92 -13.29 -6.91
N GLY A 35 -20.05 -12.65 -5.74
CA GLY A 35 -20.80 -13.19 -4.60
C GLY A 35 -20.09 -14.33 -3.86
N GLN A 36 -18.83 -14.63 -4.20
CA GLN A 36 -18.02 -15.71 -3.61
C GLN A 36 -17.12 -15.23 -2.46
N LEU A 37 -17.37 -14.04 -1.92
CA LEU A 37 -16.55 -13.49 -0.85
C LEU A 37 -16.94 -14.12 0.50
N GLU A 38 -16.12 -15.06 0.95
CA GLU A 38 -16.32 -15.73 2.25
C GLU A 38 -15.87 -14.86 3.43
N ASN A 39 -14.75 -14.13 3.29
CA ASN A 39 -14.15 -13.37 4.39
C ASN A 39 -14.20 -11.85 4.18
N THR A 40 -15.29 -11.23 4.63
CA THR A 40 -15.46 -9.77 4.58
C THR A 40 -14.51 -9.00 5.51
N SER A 41 -14.07 -9.63 6.61
CA SER A 41 -13.12 -9.03 7.55
C SER A 41 -11.76 -8.78 6.90
N ARG A 42 -11.35 -9.68 5.98
CA ARG A 42 -10.09 -9.60 5.25
C ARG A 42 -10.03 -8.36 4.36
N VAL A 43 -11.14 -7.97 3.73
CA VAL A 43 -11.23 -6.72 2.95
C VAL A 43 -10.83 -5.50 3.79
N ARG A 44 -11.34 -5.40 5.03
CA ARG A 44 -11.01 -4.31 5.95
C ARG A 44 -9.56 -4.40 6.44
N GLN A 45 -9.00 -5.60 6.59
CA GLN A 45 -7.60 -5.79 6.97
C GLN A 45 -6.66 -5.35 5.86
N VAL A 46 -6.86 -5.82 4.62
CA VAL A 46 -6.04 -5.46 3.45
C VAL A 46 -6.02 -3.94 3.23
N ARG A 47 -7.19 -3.27 3.33
CA ARG A 47 -7.26 -1.81 3.23
C ARG A 47 -6.43 -1.10 4.30
N ARG A 48 -6.45 -1.60 5.55
CA ARG A 48 -5.66 -1.04 6.66
C ARG A 48 -4.17 -1.31 6.48
N ASP A 49 -3.82 -2.49 5.98
CA ASP A 49 -2.42 -2.86 5.75
C ASP A 49 -1.81 -2.02 4.63
N ILE A 50 -2.54 -1.77 3.52
CA ILE A 50 -2.12 -0.82 2.48
C ILE A 50 -1.85 0.57 3.06
N ALA A 51 -2.77 1.08 3.88
CA ALA A 51 -2.61 2.41 4.49
C ALA A 51 -1.36 2.47 5.39
N ARG A 52 -1.11 1.44 6.21
CA ARG A 52 0.09 1.37 7.05
C ARG A 52 1.38 1.35 6.25
N VAL A 53 1.45 0.55 5.18
CA VAL A 53 2.62 0.48 4.28
C VAL A 53 2.90 1.86 3.67
N LEU A 54 1.86 2.52 3.15
CA LEU A 54 1.99 3.87 2.57
C LEU A 54 2.48 4.89 3.61
N THR A 55 1.96 4.86 4.83
CA THR A 55 2.40 5.75 5.91
C THR A 55 3.87 5.53 6.25
N VAL A 56 4.29 4.28 6.44
CA VAL A 56 5.69 3.96 6.78
C VAL A 56 6.64 4.32 5.64
N ALA A 57 6.25 4.04 4.39
CA ALA A 57 7.02 4.44 3.22
C ALA A 57 7.14 5.98 3.13
N GLY A 58 6.06 6.71 3.40
CA GLY A 58 6.05 8.16 3.47
C GLY A 58 6.96 8.71 4.58
N GLN A 59 6.91 8.12 5.78
CA GLN A 59 7.78 8.48 6.89
C GLN A 59 9.27 8.25 6.57
N LYS A 60 9.60 7.12 5.95
CA LYS A 60 10.98 6.82 5.51
C LYS A 60 11.49 7.80 4.46
N ARG A 61 10.64 8.16 3.47
CA ARG A 61 10.97 9.16 2.45
C ARG A 61 11.10 10.57 3.02
N ALA A 62 10.29 10.94 4.02
CA ALA A 62 10.35 12.24 4.68
C ALA A 62 11.55 12.38 5.62
N GLY A 63 11.98 11.29 6.27
CA GLY A 63 13.17 11.27 7.12
C GLY A 63 14.49 11.39 6.36
N SER A 64 14.49 11.28 5.03
CA SER A 64 15.68 11.32 4.16
C SER A 64 15.78 12.57 3.27
N ALA A 65 15.28 13.74 3.73
CA ALA A 65 15.17 15.00 2.95
C ALA A 65 16.42 15.35 2.08
N PRO A 66 16.27 15.95 0.87
CA PRO A 66 15.47 17.15 0.64
C PRO A 66 14.48 17.14 -0.56
N GLN A 67 13.77 18.26 -0.68
CA GLN A 67 12.68 18.70 -1.55
C GLN A 67 12.76 18.35 -3.06
N SER A 68 11.58 18.47 -3.70
CA SER A 68 11.31 18.67 -5.15
C SER A 68 11.27 17.44 -6.08
N LYS A 69 10.07 17.15 -6.58
CA LYS A 69 9.71 17.01 -8.01
C LYS A 69 8.20 16.85 -8.14
N THR A 70 7.49 17.94 -7.89
CA THR A 70 6.32 18.25 -8.72
C THR A 70 6.90 18.59 -10.09
N GLN A 71 7.12 17.58 -10.94
CA GLN A 71 7.34 17.84 -12.36
C GLN A 71 5.98 18.13 -12.96
N SER A 72 5.65 19.42 -12.96
CA SER A 72 4.80 20.02 -13.97
C SER A 72 5.49 19.88 -15.33
N LYS A 73 4.91 19.03 -16.18
CA LYS A 73 4.72 19.25 -17.63
C LYS A 73 3.30 18.73 -17.86
N THR A 74 2.26 19.46 -18.27
CA THR A 74 2.17 20.54 -19.29
C THR A 74 3.08 20.28 -20.47
N ASP A 75 2.62 19.40 -21.35
CA ASP A 75 2.69 19.53 -22.80
C ASP A 75 1.21 19.26 -23.22
N ALA A 76 0.39 20.25 -23.59
CA ALA A 76 0.40 20.98 -24.86
C ALA A 76 0.46 20.03 -26.07
#